data_AF-A0A9D8N3J8-F1
#
_entry.id   AF-A0A9D8N3J8-F1
#
_cell.length_a   1.000
_cell.length_b   1.000
_cell.length_c   1.000
_cell.angle_alpha   90.00
_cell.angle_beta   90.00
_cell.angle_gamma   90.00
#
_symmetry.space_group_name_H-M   'P 1'
#
loop_
_entity.id
_entity.type
_entity.pdbx_description
1 polymer ?
#
loop_
_entity_poly.entity_id
_entity_poly.type
_entity_poly.pdbx_seq_one_letter_code
_entity_poly.pdbx_strand_id
1 'polypeptide(L)'
;MKKALAIAALLLAVQAIAWSQAKKPTIMVVPADAFCERNGYVQQVEAMGAVTSTPDYSRAMKENADIRTLVSAMADFMAKNDFPIQSLEQELKRIQTESAEMAMMMGKSGSEFSETPLERLRRTAKADIILDLDYEIHRVGPRRQVSFNLQAIDAYSSKIISGNTGVSSDSNAPLTSLLEESVLSFKDNFLSGLQHYFDDLFANGREITVTILRYDSCPFDFDEEVEVDGDDVDFDEWIEEWFQDNTVNGRFTTATSSANMLRFNQVRIPLYSQNRKGVDVAIDADDYVKPLVKLIKKQLNVPVGATPRGLGDVWITVGDK
;
A
#
# COMPACT_ATOMS: atom_id res chain seq x y z
N MET A 1 43.02 -2.05 -31.88
CA MET A 1 42.63 -0.81 -31.15
C MET A 1 41.16 -0.45 -31.32
N LYS A 2 40.64 -0.27 -32.55
CA LYS A 2 39.22 0.09 -32.78
C LYS A 2 38.19 -0.93 -32.21
N LYS A 3 38.48 -2.24 -32.31
CA LYS A 3 37.62 -3.30 -31.76
C LYS A 3 37.61 -3.35 -30.22
N ALA A 4 38.73 -3.02 -29.57
CA ALA A 4 38.83 -2.98 -28.11
C ALA A 4 38.10 -1.77 -27.52
N LEU A 5 38.14 -0.62 -28.21
CA LEU A 5 37.37 0.58 -27.86
C LEU A 5 35.85 0.37 -28.00
N ALA A 6 35.41 -0.36 -29.02
CA ALA A 6 33.99 -0.68 -29.20
C ALA A 6 33.45 -1.60 -28.09
N ILE A 7 34.25 -2.59 -27.66
CA ILE A 7 33.87 -3.51 -26.57
C ILE A 7 33.85 -2.77 -25.22
N ALA A 8 34.81 -1.88 -24.97
CA ALA A 8 34.84 -1.05 -23.76
C ALA A 8 33.66 -0.06 -23.70
N ALA A 9 33.28 0.56 -24.82
CA ALA A 9 32.11 1.43 -24.91
C ALA A 9 30.80 0.68 -24.71
N LEU A 10 30.69 -0.56 -25.20
CA LEU A 10 29.52 -1.41 -24.98
C LEU A 10 29.42 -1.85 -23.50
N LEU A 11 30.54 -2.18 -22.85
CA LEU A 11 30.59 -2.50 -21.42
C LEU A 11 30.25 -1.29 -20.53
N LEU A 12 30.70 -0.08 -20.91
CA LEU A 12 30.32 1.17 -20.23
C LEU A 12 28.84 1.53 -20.45
N ALA A 13 28.28 1.27 -21.64
CA ALA A 13 26.87 1.49 -21.91
C ALA A 13 25.97 0.49 -21.16
N VAL A 14 26.38 -0.78 -21.01
CA VAL A 14 25.67 -1.75 -20.17
C VAL A 14 25.75 -1.38 -18.68
N GLN A 15 26.88 -0.82 -18.24
CA GLN A 15 26.97 -0.28 -16.88
C GLN A 15 26.14 0.98 -16.66
N ALA A 16 25.86 1.80 -17.68
CA ALA A 16 24.99 2.98 -17.54
C ALA A 16 23.50 2.62 -17.43
N ILE A 17 23.07 1.46 -17.95
CA ILE A 17 21.70 0.95 -17.81
C ILE A 17 21.45 0.43 -16.37
N ALA A 18 22.51 0.12 -15.62
CA ALA A 18 22.42 -0.38 -14.24
C ALA A 18 22.23 0.72 -13.17
N TRP A 19 22.02 1.99 -13.55
CA TRP A 19 21.83 3.11 -12.62
C TRP A 19 20.45 3.78 -12.70
N SER A 20 19.43 3.10 -13.22
CA SER A 20 18.09 3.37 -12.67
C SER A 20 18.06 2.73 -11.29
N GLN A 21 18.65 3.39 -10.30
CA GLN A 21 18.48 3.00 -8.90
C GLN A 21 17.00 3.30 -8.59
N ALA A 22 16.16 2.31 -8.90
CA ALA A 22 14.72 2.42 -8.77
C ALA A 22 14.43 2.80 -7.33
N LYS A 23 13.64 3.87 -7.15
CA LYS A 23 13.44 4.48 -5.85
C LYS A 23 12.90 3.42 -4.90
N LYS A 24 13.68 3.05 -3.87
CA LYS A 24 13.25 2.07 -2.87
C LYS A 24 11.94 2.56 -2.22
N PRO A 25 10.96 1.66 -2.01
CA PRO A 25 9.71 1.99 -1.33
C PRO A 25 9.96 2.57 0.07
N THR A 26 9.07 3.47 0.49
CA THR A 26 9.14 4.11 1.80
C THR A 26 8.52 3.23 2.88
N ILE A 27 9.19 3.18 4.04
CA ILE A 27 8.79 2.34 5.17
C ILE A 27 8.30 3.21 6.32
N MET A 28 7.19 2.82 6.95
CA MET A 28 6.72 3.41 8.20
C MET A 28 6.61 2.34 9.28
N VAL A 29 7.11 2.62 10.47
CA VAL A 29 7.00 1.72 11.63
C VAL A 29 5.82 2.15 12.48
N VAL A 30 4.92 1.22 12.77
CA VAL A 30 3.70 1.46 13.56
C VAL A 30 3.55 0.41 14.66
N PRO A 31 3.01 0.78 15.83
CA PRO A 31 2.55 -0.22 16.81
C PRO A 31 1.40 -1.03 16.24
N ALA A 32 1.35 -2.32 16.58
CA ALA A 32 0.28 -3.21 16.17
C ALA A 32 -1.09 -2.78 16.71
N ASP A 33 -2.12 -3.07 15.93
CA ASP A 33 -3.51 -2.88 16.37
C ASP A 33 -3.78 -3.70 17.62
N ALA A 34 -3.32 -4.95 17.66
CA ALA A 34 -3.40 -5.83 18.83
C ALA A 34 -2.69 -5.24 20.06
N PHE A 35 -1.52 -4.59 19.88
CA PHE A 35 -0.82 -3.90 20.95
C PHE A 35 -1.67 -2.74 21.49
N CYS A 36 -2.28 -1.96 20.61
CA CYS A 36 -3.10 -0.82 20.97
C CYS A 36 -4.36 -1.26 21.72
N GLU A 37 -5.04 -2.30 21.25
CA GLU A 37 -6.20 -2.89 21.90
C GLU A 37 -5.87 -3.45 23.28
N ARG A 38 -4.80 -4.26 23.39
CA ARG A 38 -4.36 -4.89 24.64
C ARG A 38 -3.99 -3.89 25.73
N ASN A 39 -3.44 -2.73 25.34
CA ASN A 39 -3.05 -1.65 26.26
C ASN A 39 -4.11 -0.55 26.43
N GLY A 40 -5.29 -0.68 25.81
CA GLY A 40 -6.39 0.29 25.94
C GLY A 40 -6.20 1.60 25.16
N TYR A 41 -5.29 1.61 24.17
CA TYR A 41 -5.10 2.72 23.23
C TYR A 41 -6.10 2.62 22.09
N VAL A 42 -7.39 2.75 22.41
CA VAL A 42 -8.48 2.73 21.45
C VAL A 42 -9.33 4.00 21.54
N GLN A 43 -9.81 4.45 20.39
CA GLN A 43 -10.83 5.49 20.27
C GLN A 43 -12.14 4.84 19.81
N GLN A 44 -13.25 5.25 20.42
CA GLN A 44 -14.57 4.88 19.95
C GLN A 44 -15.02 5.88 18.90
N VAL A 45 -15.32 5.38 17.70
CA VAL A 45 -15.87 6.16 16.61
C VAL A 45 -17.29 5.65 16.39
N GLU A 46 -18.27 6.54 16.53
CA GLU A 46 -19.64 6.24 16.13
C GLU A 46 -19.75 6.40 14.62
N ALA A 47 -19.90 5.29 13.90
CA ALA A 47 -20.13 5.27 12.47
C ALA A 47 -21.50 4.62 12.20
N MET A 48 -22.43 5.41 11.66
CA MET A 48 -23.78 4.95 11.24
C MET A 48 -24.56 4.13 12.29
N GLY A 49 -24.51 4.54 13.56
CA GLY A 49 -25.25 3.89 14.66
C GLY A 49 -24.57 2.67 15.28
N ALA A 50 -23.37 2.29 14.82
CA ALA A 50 -22.52 1.30 15.48
C ALA A 50 -21.29 1.98 16.10
N VAL A 51 -21.00 1.66 17.37
CA VAL A 51 -19.76 2.07 18.03
C VAL A 51 -18.66 1.13 17.56
N THR A 52 -17.77 1.60 16.69
CA THR A 52 -16.57 0.86 16.30
C THR A 52 -15.37 1.35 17.10
N SER A 53 -14.57 0.41 17.60
CA SER A 53 -13.34 0.69 18.33
C SER A 53 -12.19 0.68 17.33
N THR A 54 -11.48 1.81 17.20
CA THR A 54 -10.31 1.96 16.31
C THR A 54 -9.05 2.24 17.13
N PRO A 55 -7.88 1.67 16.77
CA PRO A 55 -6.62 1.95 17.44
C PRO A 55 -6.22 3.43 17.44
N ASP A 56 -5.72 3.93 18.57
CA ASP A 56 -5.21 5.28 18.73
C ASP A 56 -3.68 5.30 18.86
N TYR A 57 -3.01 5.33 17.72
CA TYR A 57 -1.55 5.39 17.67
C TYR A 57 -0.98 6.68 18.27
N SER A 58 -1.75 7.79 18.30
CA SER A 58 -1.26 9.05 18.89
C SER A 58 -1.14 8.91 20.41
N ARG A 59 -2.13 8.27 21.05
CA ARG A 59 -2.06 7.96 22.47
C ARG A 59 -1.00 6.91 22.77
N ALA A 60 -0.89 5.85 21.97
CA ALA A 60 0.13 4.82 22.15
C ALA A 60 1.55 5.43 22.15
N MET A 61 1.87 6.31 21.20
CA MET A 61 3.20 6.95 21.11
C MET A 61 3.47 7.99 22.20
N LYS A 62 2.42 8.60 22.78
CA LYS A 62 2.55 9.60 23.86
C LYS A 62 2.62 8.98 25.25
N GLU A 63 1.78 7.98 25.52
CA GLU A 63 1.59 7.40 26.84
C GLU A 63 2.60 6.29 27.14
N ASN A 64 3.13 5.61 26.13
CA ASN A 64 4.06 4.48 26.31
C ASN A 64 5.47 4.83 25.79
N ALA A 65 6.41 5.01 26.73
CA ALA A 65 7.80 5.34 26.39
C ALA A 65 8.56 4.16 25.75
N ASP A 66 8.21 2.92 26.09
CA ASP A 66 8.89 1.71 25.62
C ASP A 66 8.58 1.46 24.14
N ILE A 67 7.30 1.53 23.74
CA ILE A 67 6.91 1.38 22.33
C ILE A 67 7.50 2.50 21.46
N ARG A 68 7.52 3.75 21.95
CA ARG A 68 8.13 4.87 21.21
C ARG A 68 9.62 4.66 20.98
N THR A 69 10.31 4.19 22.03
CA THR A 69 11.75 3.88 21.94
C THR A 69 12.01 2.76 20.95
N LEU A 70 11.15 1.73 20.96
CA LEU A 70 11.24 0.59 20.06
C LEU A 70 10.95 0.95 18.60
N VAL A 71 9.89 1.74 18.35
CA VAL A 71 9.57 2.29 17.02
C VAL A 71 10.74 3.13 16.49
N SER A 72 11.36 3.95 17.33
CA SER A 72 12.52 4.75 16.96
C SER A 72 13.76 3.90 16.67
N ALA A 73 14.04 2.88 17.50
CA ALA A 73 15.15 1.96 17.29
C ALA A 73 14.99 1.15 16.00
N MET A 74 13.76 0.70 15.70
CA MET A 74 13.43 0.02 14.46
C MET A 74 13.55 0.95 13.25
N ALA A 75 13.15 2.21 13.38
CA ALA A 75 13.38 3.21 12.34
C ALA A 75 14.89 3.39 12.10
N ASP A 76 15.69 3.61 13.12
CA ASP A 76 17.15 3.74 12.97
C ASP A 76 17.78 2.49 12.33
N PHE A 77 17.29 1.30 12.67
CA PHE A 77 17.72 0.04 12.07
C PHE A 77 17.40 0.00 10.57
N MET A 78 16.20 0.37 10.15
CA MET A 78 15.85 0.41 8.72
C MET A 78 16.65 1.49 7.97
N ALA A 79 16.91 2.63 8.60
CA ALA A 79 17.66 3.72 7.98
C ALA A 79 19.13 3.32 7.73
N LYS A 80 19.73 2.58 8.67
CA LYS A 80 21.08 2.00 8.52
C LYS A 80 21.18 0.96 7.41
N ASN A 81 20.06 0.35 7.01
CA ASN A 81 19.99 -0.60 5.89
C ASN A 81 19.54 0.06 4.57
N ASP A 82 19.73 1.38 4.44
CA ASP A 82 19.42 2.17 3.25
C ASP A 82 17.93 2.13 2.83
N PHE A 83 17.02 2.07 3.80
CA PHE A 83 15.59 2.23 3.55
C PHE A 83 15.13 3.66 3.87
N PRO A 84 14.36 4.31 2.98
CA PRO A 84 13.77 5.62 3.27
C PRO A 84 12.60 5.46 4.25
N ILE A 85 12.63 6.23 5.34
CA ILE A 85 11.66 6.10 6.44
C ILE A 85 10.76 7.30 6.54
N GLN A 86 9.49 7.03 6.78
CA GLN A 86 8.51 8.02 7.21
C GLN A 86 8.23 7.83 8.70
N SER A 87 8.41 8.89 9.48
CA SER A 87 8.13 8.86 10.92
C SER A 87 6.62 8.96 11.17
N LEU A 88 6.08 7.99 11.91
CA LEU A 88 4.67 7.98 12.32
C LEU A 88 4.31 9.26 13.11
N GLU A 89 5.15 9.71 14.04
CA GLU A 89 4.86 10.91 14.83
C GLU A 89 4.79 12.18 13.98
N GLN A 90 5.70 12.31 13.01
CA GLN A 90 5.70 13.45 12.08
C GLN A 90 4.47 13.41 11.18
N GLU A 91 4.07 12.23 10.74
CA GLU A 91 2.89 12.05 9.89
C GLU A 91 1.59 12.32 10.64
N LEU A 92 1.44 11.81 11.86
CA LEU A 92 0.29 12.12 12.73
C LEU A 92 0.20 13.63 13.02
N LYS A 93 1.34 14.29 13.27
CA LYS A 93 1.38 15.74 13.46
C LYS A 93 1.02 16.48 12.17
N ARG A 94 1.52 16.01 11.01
CA ARG A 94 1.18 16.56 9.69
C ARG A 94 -0.32 16.47 9.45
N ILE A 95 -0.93 15.31 9.68
CA ILE A 95 -2.38 15.10 9.56
C ILE A 95 -3.15 16.04 10.49
N GLN A 96 -2.71 16.19 11.75
CA GLN A 96 -3.36 17.10 12.70
C GLN A 96 -3.27 18.56 12.23
N THR A 97 -2.08 19.02 11.84
CA THR A 97 -1.90 20.38 11.32
C THR A 97 -2.70 20.59 10.04
N GLU A 98 -2.68 19.65 9.11
CA GLU A 98 -3.42 19.73 7.84
C GLU A 98 -4.94 19.72 8.09
N SER A 99 -5.43 18.97 9.07
CA SER A 99 -6.84 19.00 9.49
C SER A 99 -7.24 20.33 10.13
N ALA A 100 -6.36 20.91 10.94
CA ALA A 100 -6.59 22.20 11.59
C ALA A 100 -6.52 23.35 10.57
N GLU A 101 -5.55 23.33 9.66
CA GLU A 101 -5.43 24.28 8.56
C GLU A 101 -6.67 24.25 7.68
N MET A 102 -7.12 23.06 7.28
CA MET A 102 -8.33 22.90 6.46
C MET A 102 -9.59 23.42 7.17
N ALA A 103 -9.74 23.19 8.47
CA ALA A 103 -10.82 23.76 9.26
C ALA A 103 -10.79 25.29 9.32
N MET A 104 -9.62 25.90 9.10
CA MET A 104 -9.42 27.35 9.07
C MET A 104 -9.39 27.93 7.65
N MET A 105 -9.35 27.10 6.61
CA MET A 105 -9.34 27.52 5.21
C MET A 105 -10.76 27.91 4.77
N MET A 106 -11.13 29.16 5.01
CA MET A 106 -12.24 29.81 4.31
C MET A 106 -11.78 30.31 2.93
N GLY A 107 -12.53 29.98 1.87
CA GLY A 107 -12.27 30.51 0.53
C GLY A 107 -12.37 32.03 0.50
N LYS A 108 -11.70 32.66 -0.48
CA LYS A 108 -11.77 34.14 -0.71
C LYS A 108 -13.21 34.65 -0.96
N SER A 109 -14.14 33.75 -1.24
CA SER A 109 -15.58 33.98 -1.46
C SER A 109 -16.47 33.53 -0.29
N GLY A 110 -15.90 33.12 0.86
CA GLY A 110 -16.66 32.59 1.99
C GLY A 110 -17.18 31.16 1.81
N SER A 111 -16.72 30.46 0.77
CA SER A 111 -17.02 29.04 0.54
C SER A 111 -16.12 28.16 1.39
N GLU A 112 -16.72 27.23 2.14
CA GLU A 112 -16.02 26.19 2.89
C GLU A 112 -15.30 25.21 1.95
N PHE A 113 -14.18 24.66 2.41
CA PHE A 113 -13.51 23.55 1.73
C PHE A 113 -14.39 22.30 1.85
N SER A 114 -15.08 21.94 0.77
CA SER A 114 -15.91 20.72 0.70
C SER A 114 -15.04 19.52 0.35
N GLU A 115 -14.47 18.88 1.38
CA GLU A 115 -13.86 17.57 1.25
C GLU A 115 -14.92 16.47 1.36
N THR A 116 -14.92 15.51 0.45
CA THR A 116 -15.78 14.32 0.59
C THR A 116 -15.30 13.47 1.78
N PRO A 117 -16.20 12.75 2.49
CA PRO A 117 -15.80 11.82 3.55
C PRO A 117 -14.76 10.78 3.10
N LEU A 118 -14.74 10.48 1.81
CA LEU A 118 -13.79 9.56 1.18
C LEU A 118 -12.40 10.17 1.02
N GLU A 119 -12.29 11.43 0.62
CA GLU A 119 -11.02 12.16 0.54
C GLU A 119 -10.36 12.29 1.92
N ARG A 120 -11.16 12.56 2.96
CA ARG A 120 -10.71 12.59 4.36
C ARG A 120 -10.05 11.28 4.79
N LEU A 121 -10.59 10.14 4.37
CA LEU A 121 -10.06 8.81 4.72
C LEU A 121 -8.76 8.50 3.97
N ARG A 122 -8.64 8.94 2.71
CA ARG A 122 -7.47 8.66 1.84
C ARG A 122 -6.18 9.35 2.30
N ARG A 123 -6.28 10.44 3.06
CA ARG A 123 -5.12 11.21 3.54
C ARG A 123 -4.21 10.43 4.51
N THR A 124 -4.70 9.35 5.11
CA THR A 124 -4.14 8.78 6.35
C THR A 124 -2.95 7.82 6.18
N ALA A 125 -2.62 7.34 4.98
CA ALA A 125 -1.48 6.41 4.79
C ALA A 125 -0.71 6.69 3.49
N LYS A 126 0.54 7.16 3.61
CA LYS A 126 1.42 7.49 2.46
C LYS A 126 2.72 6.69 2.41
N ALA A 127 2.90 5.73 3.32
CA ALA A 127 4.02 4.81 3.23
C ALA A 127 3.69 3.69 2.25
N ASP A 128 4.71 3.19 1.55
CA ASP A 128 4.54 2.04 0.65
C ASP A 128 4.51 0.72 1.44
N ILE A 129 5.26 0.65 2.55
CA ILE A 129 5.32 -0.51 3.44
C ILE A 129 5.10 -0.06 4.88
N ILE A 130 4.22 -0.78 5.59
CA ILE A 130 3.95 -0.62 7.01
C ILE A 130 4.65 -1.74 7.76
N LEU A 131 5.47 -1.40 8.75
CA LEU A 131 6.04 -2.35 9.70
C LEU A 131 5.18 -2.34 10.95
N ASP A 132 4.34 -3.35 11.06
CA ASP A 132 3.47 -3.62 12.18
C ASP A 132 4.25 -4.35 13.28
N LEU A 133 4.37 -3.71 14.44
CA LEU A 133 5.19 -4.15 15.56
C LEU A 133 4.34 -4.49 16.78
N ASP A 134 4.46 -5.73 17.27
CA ASP A 134 3.90 -6.17 18.54
C ASP A 134 4.98 -6.77 19.45
N TYR A 135 4.81 -6.63 20.76
CA TYR A 135 5.57 -7.39 21.75
C TYR A 135 4.73 -7.73 22.99
N GLU A 136 5.06 -8.87 23.59
CA GLU A 136 4.45 -9.38 24.80
C GLU A 136 5.51 -9.76 25.83
N ILE A 137 5.25 -9.46 27.09
CA ILE A 137 6.13 -9.79 28.21
C ILE A 137 5.55 -10.98 28.96
N HIS A 138 6.23 -12.11 28.90
CA HIS A 138 5.89 -13.31 29.65
C HIS A 138 6.74 -13.40 30.93
N ARG A 139 6.13 -13.80 32.05
CA ARG A 139 6.86 -14.05 33.30
C ARG A 139 7.19 -15.54 33.40
N VAL A 140 8.47 -15.87 33.43
CA VAL A 140 8.99 -17.23 33.62
C VAL A 140 9.61 -17.31 35.02
N GLY A 141 8.77 -17.64 36.00
CA GLY A 141 9.16 -17.61 37.42
C GLY A 141 9.57 -16.21 37.88
N PRO A 142 10.75 -16.00 38.48
CA PRO A 142 11.24 -14.66 38.86
C PRO A 142 11.80 -13.86 37.67
N ARG A 143 11.96 -14.49 36.49
CA ARG A 143 12.52 -13.90 35.28
C ARG A 143 11.43 -13.47 34.31
N ARG A 144 11.82 -12.71 33.29
CA ARG A 144 10.92 -12.26 32.23
C ARG A 144 11.49 -12.66 30.88
N GLN A 145 10.59 -12.93 29.96
CA GLN A 145 10.85 -13.24 28.56
C GLN A 145 10.01 -12.29 27.72
N VAL A 146 10.53 -11.88 26.57
CA VAL A 146 9.81 -11.03 25.62
C VAL A 146 9.58 -11.83 24.35
N SER A 147 8.33 -11.93 23.94
CA SER A 147 7.94 -12.36 22.60
C SER A 147 7.75 -11.13 21.75
N PHE A 148 8.35 -11.09 20.58
CA PHE A 148 8.31 -9.99 19.64
C PHE A 148 7.76 -10.49 18.31
N ASN A 149 6.89 -9.71 17.67
CA ASN A 149 6.33 -10.00 16.37
C ASN A 149 6.47 -8.74 15.49
N LEU A 150 6.97 -8.93 14.27
CA LEU A 150 7.09 -7.87 13.28
C LEU A 150 6.60 -8.35 11.93
N GLN A 151 5.67 -7.60 11.36
CA GLN A 151 5.11 -7.86 10.04
C GLN A 151 5.38 -6.65 9.14
N ALA A 152 6.01 -6.89 8.01
CA ALA A 152 6.03 -5.96 6.89
C ALA A 152 4.79 -6.19 6.04
N ILE A 153 3.97 -5.16 5.90
CA ILE A 153 2.72 -5.19 5.14
C ILE A 153 2.84 -4.19 4.00
N ASP A 154 2.58 -4.63 2.78
CA ASP A 154 2.49 -3.76 1.62
C ASP A 154 1.21 -2.90 1.72
N ALA A 155 1.34 -1.58 1.72
CA ALA A 155 0.20 -0.67 1.87
C ALA A 155 -0.74 -0.70 0.65
N TYR A 156 -0.28 -1.23 -0.49
CA TYR A 156 -1.04 -1.32 -1.73
C TYR A 156 -1.96 -2.55 -1.73
N SER A 157 -1.39 -3.73 -1.55
CA SER A 157 -2.12 -5.01 -1.59
C SER A 157 -2.64 -5.48 -0.24
N SER A 158 -2.23 -4.82 0.87
CA SER A 158 -2.46 -5.28 2.25
C SER A 158 -1.91 -6.68 2.53
N LYS A 159 -0.98 -7.18 1.70
CA LYS A 159 -0.34 -8.48 1.88
C LYS A 159 0.85 -8.38 2.83
N ILE A 160 1.02 -9.42 3.64
CA ILE A 160 2.23 -9.60 4.43
C ILE A 160 3.38 -9.94 3.49
N ILE A 161 4.38 -9.07 3.45
CA ILE A 161 5.64 -9.23 2.73
C ILE A 161 6.56 -10.19 3.50
N SER A 162 6.70 -9.95 4.80
CA SER A 162 7.58 -10.70 5.69
C SER A 162 7.04 -10.62 7.11
N GLY A 163 6.86 -11.76 7.75
CA GLY A 163 6.42 -11.84 9.14
C GLY A 163 7.42 -12.67 9.93
N ASN A 164 7.96 -12.11 11.02
CA ASN A 164 8.90 -12.81 11.86
C ASN A 164 8.56 -12.64 13.34
N THR A 165 8.71 -13.74 14.08
CA THR A 165 8.58 -13.77 15.52
C THR A 165 9.93 -14.05 16.15
N GLY A 166 10.31 -13.25 17.14
CA GLY A 166 11.50 -13.44 17.96
C GLY A 166 11.12 -13.67 19.41
N VAL A 167 11.92 -14.45 20.13
CA VAL A 167 11.76 -14.64 21.56
C VAL A 167 13.10 -14.38 22.24
N SER A 168 13.10 -13.55 23.27
CA SER A 168 14.32 -13.22 24.02
C SER A 168 14.76 -14.36 24.93
N SER A 169 15.98 -14.24 25.46
CA SER A 169 16.41 -15.06 26.59
C SER A 169 15.58 -14.79 27.86
N ASP A 170 15.47 -15.79 28.72
CA ASP A 170 14.80 -15.67 30.03
C ASP A 170 15.74 -14.99 31.03
N SER A 171 15.58 -13.67 31.22
CA SER A 171 16.48 -12.89 32.09
C SER A 171 15.77 -11.77 32.86
N ASN A 172 16.54 -11.06 33.69
CA ASN A 172 16.12 -9.84 34.38
C ASN A 172 16.74 -8.59 33.74
N ALA A 173 17.24 -8.71 32.50
CA ALA A 173 17.79 -7.59 31.76
C ALA A 173 16.70 -6.52 31.53
N PRO A 174 17.11 -5.25 31.26
CA PRO A 174 16.18 -4.21 30.84
C PRO A 174 15.35 -4.67 29.64
N LEU A 175 14.07 -4.25 29.59
CA LEU A 175 13.13 -4.60 28.52
C LEU A 175 13.71 -4.27 27.14
N THR A 176 14.40 -3.14 27.01
CA THR A 176 15.07 -2.72 25.77
C THR A 176 16.12 -3.72 25.28
N SER A 177 16.92 -4.29 26.18
CA SER A 177 17.93 -5.30 25.82
C SER A 177 17.30 -6.62 25.37
N LEU A 178 16.19 -7.03 26.00
CA LEU A 178 15.45 -8.24 25.60
C LEU A 178 14.78 -8.07 24.23
N LEU A 179 14.27 -6.86 23.94
CA LEU A 179 13.71 -6.51 22.64
C LEU A 179 14.78 -6.51 21.55
N GLU A 180 15.96 -5.90 21.81
CA GLU A 180 17.08 -5.93 20.88
C GLU A 180 17.55 -7.35 20.55
N GLU A 181 17.68 -8.21 21.56
CA GLU A 181 18.01 -9.64 21.36
C GLU A 181 16.97 -10.32 20.47
N SER A 182 15.68 -10.07 20.73
CA SER A 182 14.59 -10.62 19.94
C SER A 182 14.70 -10.17 18.49
N VAL A 183 14.93 -8.88 18.23
CA VAL A 183 15.09 -8.31 16.87
C VAL A 183 16.29 -8.91 16.14
N LEU A 184 17.43 -9.04 16.82
CA LEU A 184 18.63 -9.61 16.23
C LEU A 184 18.44 -11.06 15.78
N SER A 185 17.56 -11.83 16.45
CA SER A 185 17.33 -13.23 16.16
C SER A 185 16.70 -13.50 14.79
N PHE A 186 15.89 -12.57 14.27
CA PHE A 186 15.18 -12.73 12.98
C PHE A 186 15.56 -11.67 11.94
N LYS A 187 16.50 -10.77 12.25
CA LYS A 187 16.87 -9.64 11.39
C LYS A 187 17.22 -10.05 9.96
N ASP A 188 18.00 -11.12 9.80
CA ASP A 188 18.56 -11.51 8.50
C ASP A 188 17.46 -12.09 7.61
N ASN A 189 16.59 -12.92 8.20
CA ASN A 189 15.38 -13.44 7.53
C ASN A 189 14.44 -12.30 7.13
N PHE A 190 14.27 -11.30 8.00
CA PHE A 190 13.42 -10.14 7.75
C PHE A 190 13.93 -9.31 6.57
N LEU A 191 15.22 -8.94 6.59
CA LEU A 191 15.86 -8.17 5.50
C LEU A 191 15.85 -8.94 4.18
N SER A 192 16.11 -10.26 4.22
CA SER A 192 16.04 -11.11 3.03
C SER A 192 14.63 -11.16 2.44
N GLY A 193 13.58 -11.22 3.29
CA GLY A 193 12.19 -11.19 2.83
C GLY A 193 11.83 -9.87 2.16
N LEU A 194 12.27 -8.74 2.74
CA LEU A 194 12.11 -7.42 2.12
C LEU A 194 12.83 -7.33 0.77
N GLN A 195 14.08 -7.79 0.69
CA GLN A 195 14.84 -7.73 -0.55
C GLN A 195 14.19 -8.57 -1.66
N HIS A 196 13.75 -9.79 -1.36
CA HIS A 196 13.05 -10.63 -2.32
C HIS A 196 11.77 -9.96 -2.84
N TYR A 197 11.01 -9.32 -1.95
CA TYR A 197 9.82 -8.56 -2.35
C TYR A 197 10.16 -7.39 -3.27
N PHE A 198 11.23 -6.64 -2.98
CA PHE A 198 11.65 -5.55 -3.86
C PHE A 198 12.13 -6.05 -5.22
N ASP A 199 12.89 -7.15 -5.25
CA ASP A 199 13.34 -7.74 -6.50
C ASP A 199 12.15 -8.18 -7.37
N ASP A 200 11.12 -8.78 -6.76
CA ASP A 200 9.86 -9.10 -7.43
C ASP A 200 9.11 -7.84 -7.90
N LEU A 201 9.04 -6.81 -7.06
CA LEU A 201 8.38 -5.54 -7.39
C LEU A 201 9.05 -4.83 -8.58
N PHE A 202 10.38 -4.86 -8.66
CA PHE A 202 11.11 -4.27 -9.79
C PHE A 202 11.04 -5.13 -11.06
N ALA A 203 11.04 -6.47 -10.93
CA ALA A 203 11.01 -7.37 -12.06
C ALA A 203 9.60 -7.55 -12.65
N ASN A 204 8.59 -7.66 -11.79
CA ASN A 204 7.22 -8.04 -12.14
C ASN A 204 6.21 -6.92 -11.91
N GLY A 205 6.65 -5.73 -11.48
CA GLY A 205 5.75 -4.63 -11.17
C GLY A 205 5.04 -4.80 -9.83
N ARG A 206 4.25 -3.81 -9.45
CA ARG A 206 3.50 -3.81 -8.19
C ARG A 206 2.14 -4.46 -8.37
N GLU A 207 1.63 -5.01 -7.28
CA GLU A 207 0.33 -5.64 -7.24
C GLU A 207 -0.76 -4.64 -6.85
N ILE A 208 -1.88 -4.64 -7.57
CA ILE A 208 -3.10 -3.90 -7.22
C ILE A 208 -4.33 -4.82 -7.26
N THR A 209 -5.43 -4.31 -6.71
CA THR A 209 -6.78 -4.84 -6.85
C THR A 209 -7.61 -3.89 -7.70
N VAL A 210 -8.38 -4.44 -8.63
CA VAL A 210 -9.37 -3.67 -9.41
C VAL A 210 -10.72 -4.35 -9.24
N THR A 211 -11.72 -3.59 -8.80
CA THR A 211 -13.10 -4.06 -8.70
C THR A 211 -13.98 -3.26 -9.66
N ILE A 212 -14.75 -3.92 -10.50
CA ILE A 212 -15.74 -3.29 -11.37
C ILE A 212 -17.12 -3.57 -10.79
N LEU A 213 -17.89 -2.52 -10.55
CA LEU A 213 -19.21 -2.57 -9.94
C LEU A 213 -20.25 -2.01 -10.91
N ARG A 214 -21.34 -2.75 -11.05
CA ARG A 214 -22.51 -2.33 -11.80
C ARG A 214 -23.47 -1.56 -10.91
N TYR A 215 -23.97 -0.43 -11.41
CA TYR A 215 -25.15 0.23 -10.86
C TYR A 215 -26.41 -0.21 -11.61
N ASP A 216 -27.57 -0.12 -10.95
CA ASP A 216 -28.87 -0.47 -11.54
C ASP A 216 -29.20 0.33 -12.82
N SER A 217 -28.60 1.50 -12.98
CA SER A 217 -28.72 2.35 -14.18
C SER A 217 -27.88 1.86 -15.37
N CYS A 218 -27.03 0.85 -15.18
CA CYS A 218 -26.31 0.19 -16.26
C CYS A 218 -27.28 -0.66 -17.11
N PRO A 219 -27.31 -0.47 -18.43
CA PRO A 219 -28.33 -1.07 -19.29
C PRO A 219 -28.17 -2.56 -19.53
N PHE A 220 -27.00 -3.12 -19.22
CA PHE A 220 -26.65 -4.54 -19.34
C PHE A 220 -26.09 -5.03 -18.00
N ASP A 221 -26.05 -6.34 -17.81
CA ASP A 221 -25.31 -6.98 -16.72
C ASP A 221 -23.95 -7.54 -17.19
N PHE A 222 -23.05 -7.86 -16.27
CA PHE A 222 -21.69 -8.30 -16.64
C PHE A 222 -21.61 -9.72 -17.21
N ASP A 223 -22.71 -10.48 -17.20
CA ASP A 223 -22.80 -11.81 -17.83
C ASP A 223 -23.43 -11.70 -19.25
N GLU A 224 -23.77 -10.49 -19.72
CA GLU A 224 -24.34 -10.22 -21.03
C GLU A 224 -23.28 -9.84 -22.09
N GLU A 225 -23.58 -10.15 -23.35
CA GLU A 225 -22.84 -9.68 -24.51
C GLU A 225 -23.04 -8.17 -24.72
N VAL A 226 -21.97 -7.49 -25.13
CA VAL A 226 -21.96 -6.07 -25.48
C VAL A 226 -21.32 -5.86 -26.86
N GLU A 227 -21.82 -4.87 -27.59
CA GLU A 227 -21.25 -4.51 -28.90
C GLU A 227 -19.96 -3.70 -28.70
N VAL A 228 -18.82 -4.25 -29.11
CA VAL A 228 -17.50 -3.61 -29.07
C VAL A 228 -16.89 -3.61 -30.45
N ASP A 229 -16.58 -2.43 -30.99
CA ASP A 229 -16.00 -2.25 -32.33
C ASP A 229 -16.81 -2.94 -33.48
N GLY A 230 -18.10 -3.22 -33.24
CA GLY A 230 -19.04 -3.80 -34.20
C GLY A 230 -19.21 -5.33 -34.11
N ASP A 231 -18.57 -5.97 -33.13
CA ASP A 231 -18.75 -7.39 -32.80
C ASP A 231 -19.40 -7.54 -31.41
N ASP A 232 -20.27 -8.54 -31.24
CA ASP A 232 -20.86 -8.90 -29.94
C ASP A 232 -19.86 -9.75 -29.16
N VAL A 233 -19.50 -9.31 -27.95
CA VAL A 233 -18.53 -9.98 -27.06
C VAL A 233 -19.03 -10.01 -25.62
N ASP A 234 -18.73 -11.07 -24.88
CA ASP A 234 -19.03 -11.15 -23.45
C ASP A 234 -18.27 -10.06 -22.70
N PHE A 235 -18.98 -9.28 -21.86
CA PHE A 235 -18.39 -8.12 -21.20
C PHE A 235 -17.24 -8.52 -20.26
N ASP A 236 -17.38 -9.61 -19.51
CA ASP A 236 -16.34 -10.08 -18.60
C ASP A 236 -15.09 -10.57 -19.34
N GLU A 237 -15.27 -11.35 -20.41
CA GLU A 237 -14.17 -11.79 -21.29
C GLU A 237 -13.43 -10.60 -21.89
N TRP A 238 -14.15 -9.59 -22.40
CA TRP A 238 -13.54 -8.39 -22.96
C TRP A 238 -12.69 -7.61 -21.93
N ILE A 239 -13.16 -7.53 -20.68
CA ILE A 239 -12.40 -6.93 -19.59
C ILE A 239 -11.17 -7.77 -19.25
N GLU A 240 -11.29 -9.11 -19.23
CA GLU A 240 -10.17 -10.02 -18.98
C GLU A 240 -9.08 -9.89 -20.05
N GLU A 241 -9.44 -9.82 -21.32
CA GLU A 241 -8.51 -9.58 -22.43
C GLU A 241 -7.74 -8.27 -22.23
N TRP A 242 -8.43 -7.21 -21.79
CA TRP A 242 -7.76 -5.95 -21.48
C TRP A 242 -6.69 -6.14 -20.39
N PHE A 243 -6.98 -6.89 -19.32
CA PHE A 243 -5.98 -7.18 -18.30
C PHE A 243 -4.84 -8.06 -18.81
N GLN A 244 -5.10 -9.03 -19.70
CA GLN A 244 -4.05 -9.84 -20.33
C GLN A 244 -3.05 -8.95 -21.08
N ASP A 245 -3.55 -7.97 -21.83
CA ASP A 245 -2.73 -7.08 -22.65
C ASP A 245 -2.03 -5.96 -21.87
N ASN A 246 -2.65 -5.49 -20.79
CA ASN A 246 -2.20 -4.28 -20.08
C ASN A 246 -1.50 -4.55 -18.75
N THR A 247 -1.36 -5.82 -18.33
CA THR A 247 -0.59 -6.19 -17.12
C THR A 247 0.83 -6.62 -17.44
N VAL A 248 1.72 -6.47 -16.46
CA VAL A 248 3.10 -6.92 -16.58
C VAL A 248 3.12 -8.44 -16.71
N ASN A 249 3.55 -8.94 -17.87
CA ASN A 249 3.58 -10.35 -18.23
C ASN A 249 2.19 -11.03 -18.20
N GLY A 250 1.10 -10.29 -18.42
CA GLY A 250 -0.26 -10.87 -18.40
C GLY A 250 -0.69 -11.40 -17.03
N ARG A 251 -0.08 -10.92 -15.94
CA ARG A 251 -0.33 -11.43 -14.59
C ARG A 251 -1.46 -10.70 -13.88
N PHE A 252 -2.57 -11.42 -13.72
CA PHE A 252 -3.69 -11.06 -12.85
C PHE A 252 -4.45 -12.33 -12.44
N THR A 253 -5.46 -12.18 -11.58
CA THR A 253 -6.34 -13.27 -11.16
C THR A 253 -7.77 -12.76 -11.08
N THR A 254 -8.68 -13.38 -11.83
CA THR A 254 -10.12 -13.17 -11.68
C THR A 254 -10.60 -13.85 -10.39
N ALA A 255 -10.86 -13.04 -9.37
CA ALA A 255 -11.29 -13.51 -8.05
C ALA A 255 -12.82 -13.64 -7.95
N THR A 256 -13.55 -12.83 -8.71
CA THR A 256 -15.01 -12.92 -8.80
C THR A 256 -15.44 -12.47 -10.18
N SER A 257 -16.31 -13.25 -10.82
CA SER A 257 -17.10 -12.84 -11.98
C SER A 257 -18.57 -13.10 -11.66
N SER A 258 -19.43 -12.12 -11.92
CA SER A 258 -20.88 -12.16 -11.72
C SER A 258 -21.53 -10.97 -12.41
N ALA A 259 -22.81 -11.09 -12.75
CA ALA A 259 -23.66 -10.05 -13.32
C ALA A 259 -23.50 -8.62 -12.76
N ASN A 260 -23.10 -8.44 -11.49
CA ASN A 260 -22.98 -7.11 -10.88
C ASN A 260 -21.57 -6.73 -10.40
N MET A 261 -20.64 -7.68 -10.40
CA MET A 261 -19.29 -7.46 -9.89
C MET A 261 -18.26 -8.32 -10.59
N LEU A 262 -17.23 -7.67 -11.10
CA LEU A 262 -15.97 -8.29 -11.50
C LEU A 262 -14.87 -7.87 -10.52
N ARG A 263 -14.10 -8.81 -10.00
CA ARG A 263 -12.99 -8.51 -9.09
C ARG A 263 -11.71 -9.18 -9.57
N PHE A 264 -10.72 -8.36 -9.82
CA PHE A 264 -9.38 -8.77 -10.22
C PHE A 264 -8.40 -8.51 -9.09
N ASN A 265 -7.75 -9.58 -8.64
CA ASN A 265 -6.67 -9.53 -7.67
C ASN A 265 -5.35 -9.79 -8.39
N GLN A 266 -4.24 -9.54 -7.69
CA GLN A 266 -2.91 -9.87 -8.20
C GLN A 266 -2.56 -9.20 -9.53
N VAL A 267 -3.22 -8.10 -9.87
CA VAL A 267 -3.03 -7.36 -11.12
C VAL A 267 -1.66 -6.69 -11.05
N ARG A 268 -0.73 -7.13 -11.90
CA ARG A 268 0.63 -6.59 -11.93
C ARG A 268 0.72 -5.39 -12.86
N ILE A 269 1.05 -4.23 -12.30
CA ILE A 269 1.19 -2.97 -13.04
C ILE A 269 2.63 -2.46 -12.95
N PRO A 270 3.13 -1.73 -13.96
CA PRO A 270 4.45 -1.13 -13.90
C PRO A 270 4.53 -0.10 -12.76
N LEU A 271 5.73 0.20 -12.27
CA LEU A 271 5.94 1.21 -11.23
C LEU A 271 5.89 2.64 -11.78
N TYR A 272 6.22 2.80 -13.06
CA TYR A 272 6.29 4.08 -13.74
C TYR A 272 5.58 4.00 -15.09
N SER A 273 5.01 5.12 -15.50
CA SER A 273 4.43 5.34 -16.83
C SER A 273 5.00 6.63 -17.43
N GLN A 274 5.06 6.70 -18.75
CA GLN A 274 5.55 7.90 -19.43
C GLN A 274 4.44 8.94 -19.54
N ASN A 275 4.71 10.14 -19.04
CA ASN A 275 3.82 11.27 -19.30
C ASN A 275 3.93 11.73 -20.76
N ARG A 276 3.08 12.69 -21.16
CA ARG A 276 3.04 13.26 -22.52
C ARG A 276 4.37 13.86 -23.01
N LYS A 277 5.32 14.10 -22.11
CA LYS A 277 6.66 14.62 -22.41
C LYS A 277 7.74 13.53 -22.41
N GLY A 278 7.37 12.26 -22.29
CA GLY A 278 8.29 11.12 -22.24
C GLY A 278 9.08 11.02 -20.93
N VAL A 279 8.59 11.62 -19.84
CA VAL A 279 9.21 11.53 -18.51
C VAL A 279 8.49 10.46 -17.70
N ASP A 280 9.26 9.61 -17.04
CA ASP A 280 8.76 8.58 -16.13
C ASP A 280 8.10 9.22 -14.91
N VAL A 281 6.85 8.86 -14.67
CA VAL A 281 6.05 9.29 -13.52
C VAL A 281 5.54 8.03 -12.82
N ALA A 282 5.62 8.00 -11.49
CA ALA A 282 5.09 6.88 -10.73
C ALA A 282 3.59 6.74 -11.00
N ILE A 283 3.13 5.49 -11.15
CA ILE A 283 1.72 5.18 -11.42
C ILE A 283 1.09 4.47 -10.22
N ASP A 284 -0.15 4.81 -9.91
CA ASP A 284 -0.99 4.16 -8.91
C ASP A 284 -2.15 3.39 -9.57
N ALA A 285 -3.00 2.75 -8.75
CA ALA A 285 -4.14 1.98 -9.26
C ALA A 285 -5.13 2.86 -10.04
N ASP A 286 -5.36 4.11 -9.62
CA ASP A 286 -6.29 5.04 -10.29
C ASP A 286 -5.75 5.47 -11.66
N ASP A 287 -4.49 5.84 -11.73
CA ASP A 287 -3.82 6.19 -12.97
C ASP A 287 -3.78 5.01 -13.95
N TYR A 288 -3.58 3.80 -13.45
CA TYR A 288 -3.54 2.58 -14.25
C TYR A 288 -4.87 2.25 -14.92
N VAL A 289 -6.01 2.42 -14.24
CA VAL A 289 -7.33 2.06 -14.79
C VAL A 289 -7.95 3.15 -15.68
N LYS A 290 -7.40 4.37 -15.71
CA LYS A 290 -7.91 5.48 -16.56
C LYS A 290 -8.07 5.12 -18.04
N PRO A 291 -7.16 4.37 -18.70
CA PRO A 291 -7.36 3.91 -20.06
C PRO A 291 -8.56 2.96 -20.19
N LEU A 292 -8.72 2.01 -19.27
CA LEU A 292 -9.87 1.08 -19.25
C LEU A 292 -11.20 1.84 -19.07
N VAL A 293 -11.27 2.77 -18.12
CA VAL A 293 -12.45 3.63 -17.92
C VAL A 293 -12.83 4.39 -19.19
N LYS A 294 -11.85 4.93 -19.91
CA LYS A 294 -12.09 5.63 -21.16
C LYS A 294 -12.54 4.68 -22.28
N LEU A 295 -11.99 3.47 -22.30
CA LEU A 295 -12.35 2.44 -23.27
C LEU A 295 -13.81 2.03 -23.11
N ILE A 296 -14.23 1.68 -21.89
CA ILE A 296 -15.62 1.30 -21.57
C ILE A 296 -16.58 2.45 -21.92
N LYS A 297 -16.26 3.70 -21.53
CA LYS A 297 -17.08 4.87 -21.88
C LYS A 297 -17.24 5.06 -23.39
N LYS A 298 -16.15 4.84 -24.14
CA LYS A 298 -16.12 5.10 -25.57
C LYS A 298 -16.90 4.04 -26.34
N GLN A 299 -16.72 2.77 -26.00
CA GLN A 299 -17.35 1.66 -26.72
C GLN A 299 -18.83 1.52 -26.34
N LEU A 300 -19.16 1.57 -25.04
CA LEU A 300 -20.50 1.25 -24.57
C LEU A 300 -21.38 2.49 -24.34
N ASN A 301 -20.82 3.70 -24.46
CA ASN A 301 -21.53 4.97 -24.25
C ASN A 301 -22.28 5.07 -22.91
N VAL A 302 -21.76 4.41 -21.87
CA VAL A 302 -22.30 4.43 -20.50
C VAL A 302 -21.48 5.34 -19.57
N PRO A 303 -22.09 5.89 -18.51
CA PRO A 303 -21.34 6.55 -17.44
C PRO A 303 -20.40 5.55 -16.77
N VAL A 304 -19.14 5.94 -16.59
CA VAL A 304 -18.15 5.13 -15.86
C VAL A 304 -17.35 6.01 -14.91
N GLY A 305 -17.17 5.60 -13.67
CA GLY A 305 -16.34 6.27 -12.67
C GLY A 305 -15.12 5.43 -12.31
N ALA A 306 -14.09 6.06 -11.76
CA ALA A 306 -13.04 5.38 -11.00
C ALA A 306 -12.93 6.02 -9.62
N THR A 307 -12.89 5.18 -8.60
CA THR A 307 -12.87 5.58 -7.20
C THR A 307 -11.74 4.82 -6.50
N PRO A 308 -10.57 5.45 -6.25
CA PRO A 308 -9.49 4.80 -5.53
C PRO A 308 -9.85 4.46 -4.09
N ARG A 309 -9.42 3.29 -3.62
CA ARG A 309 -9.63 2.77 -2.27
C ARG A 309 -8.29 2.58 -1.56
N GLY A 310 -7.52 3.67 -1.47
CA GLY A 310 -6.13 3.63 -1.05
C GLY A 310 -5.21 3.72 -2.26
N LEU A 311 -3.96 3.25 -2.13
CA LEU A 311 -2.97 3.37 -3.19
C LEU A 311 -2.99 2.17 -4.17
N GLY A 312 -3.44 0.99 -3.71
CA GLY A 312 -3.41 -0.27 -4.47
C GLY A 312 -4.77 -0.91 -4.74
N ASP A 313 -5.88 -0.22 -4.44
CA ASP A 313 -7.23 -0.69 -4.76
C ASP A 313 -8.00 0.42 -5.47
N VAL A 314 -8.79 0.06 -6.48
CA VAL A 314 -9.63 1.00 -7.23
C VAL A 314 -10.92 0.34 -7.65
N TRP A 315 -12.01 1.08 -7.48
CA TRP A 315 -13.33 0.67 -7.94
C TRP A 315 -13.69 1.41 -9.22
N ILE A 316 -13.98 0.65 -10.27
CA ILE A 316 -14.59 1.15 -11.49
C ILE A 316 -16.10 0.97 -11.33
N THR A 317 -16.86 2.05 -11.50
CA THR A 317 -18.33 2.00 -11.41
C THR A 317 -18.92 2.19 -12.80
N VAL A 318 -19.87 1.34 -13.19
CA VAL A 318 -20.55 1.42 -14.49
C VAL A 318 -22.03 1.71 -14.25
N GLY A 319 -22.55 2.76 -14.89
CA GLY A 319 -23.95 3.15 -14.84
C GLY A 319 -24.25 4.41 -14.01
N ASP A 320 -23.38 4.84 -13.09
CA ASP A 320 -23.60 6.04 -12.25
C ASP A 320 -22.55 7.15 -12.50
N LYS A 321 -22.93 8.41 -12.25
CA LYS A 321 -22.15 9.62 -12.57
C LYS A 321 -21.27 10.12 -11.43
#